data_AF-A0A353FB75-F1
#
_entry.id   AF-A0A353FB75-F1
#
_cell.length_a   1.000
_cell.length_b   1.000
_cell.length_c   1.000
_cell.angle_alpha   90.00
_cell.angle_beta   90.00
_cell.angle_gamma   90.00
#
_symmetry.space_group_name_H-M   'P 1'
#
loop_
_entity.id
_entity.type
_entity.pdbx_description
1 polymer ?
#
loop_
_entity_poly.entity_id
_entity_poly.type
_entity_poly.pdbx_seq_one_letter_code
_entity_poly.pdbx_strand_id
1 'polypeptide(L)' 'TGHLLGAAGAIEAIAAIMAVKEDIVPPTINHFTDDPEINNRLNLTFGKAQKRKVKVAISNTFGFGGHNASVLVRKSQ' A
#
# COMPACT_ATOMS: atom_id res chain seq x y z
N THR A 1 1.96 7.20 8.05
CA THR A 1 1.16 8.43 8.15
C THR A 1 0.13 8.37 9.28
N GLY A 2 -0.20 7.19 9.81
CA GLY A 2 -1.39 7.02 10.65
C GLY A 2 -2.64 6.93 9.77
N HIS A 3 -3.82 6.92 10.38
CA HIS A 3 -5.08 6.90 9.65
C HIS A 3 -5.60 8.33 9.43
N LEU A 4 -5.68 8.76 8.17
CA LEU A 4 -6.06 10.12 7.78
C LEU A 4 -7.57 10.28 7.50
N LEU A 5 -8.40 9.32 7.93
CA LEU A 5 -9.85 9.30 7.69
C LEU A 5 -10.15 9.50 6.19
N GLY A 6 -10.98 10.48 5.84
CA GLY A 6 -11.35 10.77 4.46
C GLY A 6 -10.17 11.11 3.54
N ALA A 7 -9.04 11.57 4.08
CA ALA A 7 -7.85 11.88 3.29
C ALA A 7 -6.94 10.65 3.04
N ALA A 8 -7.19 9.52 3.70
CA ALA A 8 -6.35 8.32 3.58
C ALA A 8 -6.28 7.81 2.13
N GLY A 9 -7.44 7.68 1.48
CA GLY A 9 -7.50 7.18 0.09
C GLY A 9 -6.71 8.05 -0.90
N ALA A 10 -6.70 9.38 -0.73
CA ALA A 10 -5.94 10.28 -1.59
C ALA A 10 -4.42 10.15 -1.38
N ILE A 11 -3.96 10.14 -0.12
CA ILE A 11 -2.53 10.03 0.20
C ILE A 11 -1.99 8.64 -0.17
N GLU A 12 -2.77 7.58 0.04
CA GLU A 12 -2.41 6.20 -0.34
C GLU A 12 -2.38 6.02 -1.86
N ALA A 13 -3.32 6.65 -2.59
CA ALA A 13 -3.29 6.66 -4.06
C ALA A 13 -2.04 7.38 -4.59
N ILE A 14 -1.65 8.52 -4.00
CA ILE A 14 -0.40 9.21 -4.34
C ILE A 14 0.81 8.30 -4.07
N ALA A 15 0.84 7.61 -2.92
CA ALA A 15 1.90 6.65 -2.61
C ALA A 15 1.95 5.49 -3.62
N ALA A 16 0.81 4.97 -4.06
CA ALA A 16 0.72 3.93 -5.08
C ALA A 16 1.22 4.43 -6.45
N ILE A 17 0.87 5.66 -6.85
CA ILE A 17 1.40 6.30 -8.07
C ILE A 17 2.92 6.43 -7.99
N MET A 18 3.45 6.90 -6.86
CA MET A 18 4.88 7.03 -6.65
C MET A 18 5.60 5.67 -6.68
N ALA A 19 4.99 4.63 -6.10
CA ALA A 19 5.55 3.27 -6.14
C ALA A 19 5.63 2.73 -7.57
N VAL A 20 4.59 2.95 -8.37
CA VAL A 20 4.57 2.61 -9.81
C VAL A 20 5.63 3.39 -10.57
N LYS A 21 5.73 4.71 -10.33
CA LYS A 21 6.67 5.59 -11.03
C LYS A 21 8.12 5.25 -10.74
N GLU A 22 8.47 5.15 -9.46
CA GLU A 22 9.86 5.06 -8.97
C GLU A 22 10.35 3.61 -8.76
N ASP A 23 9.50 2.61 -8.98
CA ASP A 23 9.82 1.18 -8.75
C ASP A 23 10.29 0.88 -7.30
N ILE A 24 9.70 1.57 -6.33
CA ILE A 24 9.98 1.45 -4.90
C ILE A 24 8.67 1.26 -4.12
N VAL A 25 8.59 0.18 -3.34
CA VAL A 25 7.47 -0.08 -2.43
C VAL A 25 7.82 0.47 -1.03
N PRO A 26 6.97 1.32 -0.43
CA PRO A 26 7.21 1.87 0.90
C PRO A 26 7.11 0.79 1.98
N PRO A 27 7.79 0.97 3.12
CA PRO A 27 7.72 0.01 4.21
C PRO A 27 6.46 0.16 5.06
N THR A 28 6.05 -0.95 5.65
CA THR A 28 5.27 -0.97 6.89
C THR A 28 6.25 -0.93 8.05
N ILE A 29 6.34 0.22 8.71
CA ILE A 29 7.24 0.42 9.86
C ILE A 29 6.65 -0.18 11.14
N ASN A 30 7.47 -0.31 12.18
CA ASN A 30 7.06 -0.76 13.53
C ASN A 30 6.44 -2.17 13.60
N HIS A 31 6.76 -3.04 12.63
CA HIS A 31 6.45 -4.46 12.69
C HIS A 31 7.63 -5.22 13.30
N PHE A 32 7.43 -5.87 14.45
CA PHE A 32 8.48 -6.59 15.19
C PHE A 32 8.14 -8.06 15.47
N THR A 33 6.85 -8.36 15.56
CA THR A 33 6.33 -9.70 15.91
C THR A 33 5.28 -10.07 14.87
N ASP A 34 5.45 -11.22 14.23
CA ASP A 34 4.49 -11.72 13.25
C ASP A 34 3.19 -12.15 13.95
N ASP A 35 2.06 -11.76 13.36
CA ASP A 35 0.75 -12.27 13.75
C ASP A 35 0.54 -13.66 13.11
N PRO A 36 0.21 -14.70 13.91
CA PRO A 36 0.01 -16.05 13.39
C PRO A 36 -1.16 -16.17 12.39
N GLU A 37 -2.09 -15.22 12.36
CA GLU A 37 -3.22 -15.22 11.42
C GLU A 37 -2.85 -14.61 10.06
N ILE A 38 -1.74 -13.87 9.96
CA ILE A 38 -1.27 -13.31 8.69
C ILE A 38 -0.72 -14.44 7.80
N ASN A 39 -1.21 -14.50 6.56
CA ASN A 39 -0.72 -15.44 5.56
C ASN A 39 0.77 -15.17 5.23
N ASN A 40 1.64 -16.03 5.73
CA ASN A 40 3.09 -15.99 5.55
C ASN A 40 3.59 -16.09 4.10
N ARG A 41 2.70 -16.39 3.13
CA ARG A 41 3.01 -16.36 1.69
C ARG A 41 2.96 -14.96 1.09
N LEU A 42 2.42 -13.96 1.81
CA LEU A 42 2.39 -12.58 1.36
C LEU A 42 3.77 -11.93 1.47
N ASN A 43 4.18 -11.22 0.42
CA ASN A 43 5.43 -10.47 0.43
C ASN A 43 5.24 -9.05 1.02
N LEU A 44 5.09 -9.00 2.35
CA LEU A 44 4.95 -7.77 3.11
C LEU A 44 6.29 -7.03 3.24
N THR A 45 6.29 -5.71 2.99
CA THR A 45 7.50 -4.87 3.00
C THR A 45 7.73 -4.31 4.41
N PHE A 46 8.28 -5.08 5.35
CA PHE A 46 8.50 -4.59 6.72
C PHE A 46 9.78 -3.76 6.88
N GLY A 47 9.71 -2.68 7.65
CA GLY A 47 10.84 -1.89 8.19
C GLY A 47 11.64 -1.06 7.17
N LYS A 48 11.89 -1.59 5.97
CA LYS A 48 12.72 -0.94 4.94
C LYS A 48 12.05 -1.00 3.58
N ALA A 49 12.08 0.13 2.86
CA ALA A 49 11.58 0.21 1.49
C ALA A 49 12.29 -0.81 0.59
N GLN A 50 11.57 -1.36 -0.39
CA GLN A 50 12.10 -2.36 -1.31
C GLN A 50 11.93 -1.93 -2.76
N LYS A 51 13.00 -2.05 -3.55
CA LYS A 51 12.93 -1.88 -5.01
C LYS A 51 12.22 -3.07 -5.64
N ARG A 52 11.21 -2.81 -6.47
CA ARG A 52 10.47 -3.82 -7.23
C ARG A 52 10.03 -3.17 -8.54
N LYS A 53 10.06 -3.89 -9.65
CA LYS A 53 9.45 -3.38 -10.89
C LYS A 53 7.92 -3.37 -10.71
N VAL A 54 7.34 -2.18 -10.54
CA VAL A 54 5.91 -1.99 -10.28
C VAL A 54 5.23 -1.49 -11.55
N LYS A 55 4.64 -2.40 -12.32
CA LYS A 55 3.87 -2.03 -13.53
C LYS A 55 2.48 -1.51 -13.19
N VAL A 56 1.89 -2.05 -12.12
CA VAL A 56 0.54 -1.77 -11.66
C VAL A 56 0.55 -1.82 -10.13
N ALA A 57 -0.18 -0.91 -9.49
CA ALA A 57 -0.46 -0.92 -8.06
C ALA A 57 -1.95 -0.71 -7.82
N ILE A 58 -2.45 -1.24 -6.70
CA ILE A 58 -3.82 -1.06 -6.24
C ILE A 58 -3.77 -0.40 -4.86
N SER A 59 -4.61 0.62 -4.66
CA SER A 59 -4.88 1.25 -3.37
C SER A 59 -6.30 0.87 -2.94
N ASN A 60 -6.42 0.11 -1.86
CA ASN A 60 -7.71 -0.32 -1.30
C ASN A 60 -8.08 0.56 -0.11
N THR A 61 -9.34 0.95 -0.02
CA THR A 61 -9.88 1.72 1.12
C THR A 61 -11.18 1.08 1.60
N PHE A 62 -11.23 0.75 2.89
CA PHE A 62 -12.41 0.18 3.56
C PHE A 62 -12.84 1.12 4.68
N GLY A 63 -13.86 1.92 4.42
CA GLY A 63 -14.36 2.96 5.31
C GLY A 63 -15.53 2.51 6.18
N PHE A 64 -15.78 3.28 7.24
CA PHE A 64 -16.96 3.09 8.10
C PHE A 64 -18.26 3.14 7.31
N GLY A 65 -19.27 2.40 7.77
CA GLY A 65 -20.55 2.24 7.06
C GLY A 65 -20.48 1.28 5.87
N GLY A 66 -19.38 0.53 5.70
CA GLY A 66 -19.24 -0.47 4.64
C GLY A 66 -18.84 0.10 3.28
N HIS A 67 -18.30 1.32 3.24
CA HIS A 67 -17.84 1.94 2.00
C HIS A 67 -16.50 1.34 1.56
N ASN A 68 -16.54 0.54 0.50
CA ASN A 68 -15.34 -0.12 -0.03
C ASN A 68 -15.00 0.46 -1.41
N ALA A 69 -13.76 0.87 -1.59
CA ALA A 69 -13.25 1.41 -2.85
C ALA A 69 -11.87 0.82 -3.17
N SER A 70 -11.58 0.64 -4.45
CA SER A 70 -10.29 0.17 -4.95
C SER A 70 -9.89 0.98 -6.17
N VAL A 71 -8.70 1.59 -6.14
CA VAL A 71 -8.14 2.37 -7.25
C VAL A 71 -6.94 1.64 -7.81
N LEU A 72 -6.93 1.42 -9.12
CA LEU A 72 -5.81 0.82 -9.84
C LEU A 72 -5.02 1.89 -10.59
N VAL A 73 -3.70 1.85 -10.46
CA VAL A 73 -2.76 2.74 -11.15
C VAL A 73 -1.79 1.90 -11.95
N ARG A 74 -1.57 2.26 -13.21
CA ARG A 74 -0.64 1.60 -14.12
C ARG A 74 0.42 2.59 -14.61
N LYS A 75 1.65 2.10 -14.77
CA LYS A 75 2.77 2.88 -15.33
C LYS A 75 2.41 3.34 -16.74
N SER A 76 2.55 4.64 -17.01
CA SER A 76 2.43 5.15 -18.38
C SER A 76 3.51 4.50 -19.25
N GLN A 77 3.14 4.19 -20.50
CA GLN A 77 4.08 3.76 -21.51
C GLN A 77 4.98 4.91 -21.94
#